data_AF-A0A101G5F6-F1
#
_entry.id   AF-A0A101G5F6-F1
#
_cell.length_a   1.000
_cell.length_b   1.000
_cell.length_c   1.000
_cell.angle_alpha   90.00
_cell.angle_beta   90.00
_cell.angle_gamma   90.00
#
_symmetry.space_group_name_H-M   'P 1'
#
loop_
_entity.id
_entity.type
_entity.pdbx_description
1 polymer ?
#
loop_
_entity_poly.entity_id
_entity_poly.type
_entity_poly.pdbx_seq_one_letter_code
_entity_poly.pdbx_strand_id
1 'polypeptide(L)' 'MSLVFNYKARNLSGRMMGGRIQADSLNAAMNLLRQKNYFVLEIKPIRTMDFSLGKL' A
#
# COMPACT_ATOMS: atom_id res chain seq x y z
N MET A 1 -10.12 -4.25 -11.36
CA MET A 1 -8.70 -3.95 -11.68
C MET A 1 -7.99 -3.80 -10.35
N SER A 2 -7.09 -4.72 -10.00
CA SER A 2 -6.42 -4.65 -8.70
C SER A 2 -5.16 -3.79 -8.76
N LEU A 3 -4.98 -2.90 -7.80
CA LEU A 3 -3.82 -2.04 -7.64
C LEU A 3 -2.92 -2.56 -6.50
N VAL A 4 -1.63 -2.24 -6.55
CA VAL A 4 -0.68 -2.54 -5.47
C VAL A 4 -0.32 -1.25 -4.74
N PHE A 5 -0.36 -1.29 -3.40
CA PHE A 5 -0.03 -0.18 -2.52
C PHE A 5 1.15 -0.56 -1.63
N ASN A 6 2.11 0.35 -1.45
CA ASN A 6 3.07 0.28 -0.35
C ASN A 6 2.43 0.90 0.89
N TYR A 7 2.62 0.29 2.06
CA TYR A 7 2.12 0.81 3.33
C TYR A 7 3.17 0.82 4.43
N LYS A 8 2.98 1.72 5.40
CA LYS A 8 3.59 1.72 6.74
C LYS A 8 2.48 1.86 7.77
N ALA A 9 2.54 1.05 8.82
CA ALA A 9 1.55 1.02 9.87
C ALA A 9 2.18 0.61 11.21
N ARG A 10 1.43 0.71 12.30
CA ARG A 10 1.74 0.09 13.58
C ARG A 10 0.75 -1.03 13.87
N ASN A 11 1.21 -2.15 14.41
CA ASN A 11 0.30 -3.15 14.97
C ASN A 11 -0.16 -2.75 16.38
N LEU A 12 -0.98 -3.59 17.02
CA LEU A 12 -1.47 -3.36 18.38
C LEU A 12 -0.36 -3.32 19.45
N SER A 13 0.80 -3.96 19.21
CA SER A 13 1.95 -3.90 20.10
C SER A 13 2.81 -2.64 19.88
N GLY A 14 2.38 -1.71 19.03
CA GLY A 14 3.12 -0.49 18.67
C GLY A 14 4.29 -0.71 17.70
N ARG A 15 4.53 -1.95 17.26
CA ARG A 15 5.62 -2.30 16.33
C ARG A 15 5.32 -1.77 14.94
N MET A 16 6.35 -1.22 14.30
CA MET A 16 6.28 -0.79 12.90
C MET A 16 6.14 -1.98 11.97
N MET A 17 5.13 -1.93 11.11
CA MET A 17 4.83 -2.89 10.05
C MET A 17 4.90 -2.15 8.72
N GLY A 18 5.60 -2.72 7.74
CA GLY A 18 5.66 -2.19 6.38
C GLY A 18 5.52 -3.33 5.38
N GLY A 19 4.99 -3.02 4.20
CA GLY A 19 4.82 -4.02 3.16
C GLY A 19 4.04 -3.52 1.96
N ARG A 20 3.62 -4.49 1.15
CA ARG A 20 2.76 -4.29 -0.02
C ARG A 20 1.40 -4.92 0.22
N ILE A 21 0.36 -4.31 -0.32
CA ILE A 21 -0.99 -4.86 -0.30
C ILE A 21 -1.67 -4.64 -1.64
N GLN A 22 -2.37 -5.67 -2.12
CA GLN A 22 -3.17 -5.62 -3.33
C GLN A 22 -4.63 -5.34 -2.97
N ALA A 23 -5.27 -4.38 -3.66
CA ALA A 23 -6.66 -4.03 -3.45
C ALA A 23 -7.23 -3.30 -4.67
N ASP A 24 -8.56 -3.30 -4.82
CA ASP A 24 -9.23 -2.64 -5.94
C ASP A 24 -9.21 -1.10 -5.83
N SER A 25 -8.96 -0.56 -4.64
CA SER A 25 -8.87 0.88 -4.39
C SER A 25 -8.07 1.18 -3.12
N LEU A 26 -7.72 2.45 -2.92
CA LEU A 26 -7.09 2.92 -1.69
C LEU A 26 -7.97 2.62 -0.46
N ASN A 27 -9.28 2.82 -0.56
CA ASN A 27 -10.21 2.57 0.54
C ASN A 27 -10.27 1.07 0.88
N ALA A 28 -10.30 0.20 -0.14
CA ALA A 28 -10.23 -1.24 0.06
C ALA A 28 -8.92 -1.65 0.73
N ALA A 29 -7.78 -1.10 0.31
CA ALA A 29 -6.49 -1.35 0.95
C ALA A 29 -6.47 -0.92 2.42
N MET A 30 -7.01 0.26 2.74
CA MET A 30 -7.14 0.76 4.12
C MET A 30 -8.00 -0.18 4.98
N ASN A 31 -9.12 -0.66 4.45
CA ASN A 31 -9.99 -1.58 5.17
C ASN A 31 -9.31 -2.93 5.45
N LEU A 32 -8.58 -3.47 4.48
CA LEU A 32 -7.80 -4.70 4.68
C LEU A 32 -6.71 -4.52 5.75
N LEU A 33 -6.03 -3.37 5.80
CA LEU A 33 -5.04 -3.09 6.85
C LEU A 33 -5.70 -2.94 8.22
N ARG A 34 -6.87 -2.30 8.31
CA ARG A 34 -7.64 -2.21 9.57
C ARG A 34 -8.10 -3.57 10.08
N GLN A 35 -8.56 -4.46 9.20
CA GLN A 35 -8.91 -5.84 9.55
C GLN A 35 -7.73 -6.64 10.13
N LYS A 36 -6.49 -6.26 9.79
CA LYS A 36 -5.26 -6.81 10.38
C LYS A 36 -4.86 -6.16 11.70
N ASN A 37 -5.71 -5.31 12.27
CA ASN A 37 -5.43 -4.49 13.45
C ASN A 37 -4.20 -3.59 13.29
N TYR A 38 -4.02 -3.05 12.08
CA TYR A 38 -2.95 -2.10 11.79
C TYR A 38 -3.47 -0.67 11.80
N PHE A 39 -2.79 0.19 12.56
CA PHE A 39 -2.93 1.63 12.51
C PHE A 39 -2.04 2.20 11.40
N VAL A 40 -2.66 2.57 10.27
CA VAL A 40 -1.94 3.01 9.07
C VAL A 40 -1.36 4.41 9.26
N LEU A 41 -0.05 4.55 9.06
CA LEU A 41 0.67 5.82 9.10
C LEU A 41 0.82 6.41 7.69
N GLU A 42 1.06 5.54 6.71
CA GLU A 42 1.28 5.93 5.32
C GLU A 42 0.81 4.81 4.40
N ILE A 43 0.12 5.16 3.32
CA ILE A 43 -0.24 4.24 2.24
C ILE A 43 -0.21 4.98 0.91
N LYS A 44 0.39 4.38 -0.11
CA LYS A 44 0.52 5.02 -1.42
C LYS A 44 0.56 3.98 -2.55
N PRO A 45 -0.10 4.26 -3.69
CA PRO A 45 -0.11 3.35 -4.83
C PRO A 45 1.30 3.22 -5.41
N ILE A 46 1.68 2.00 -5.78
CA ILE A 46 2.88 1.77 -6.57
C ILE A 46 2.51 2.12 -8.01
N ARG A 47 3.01 3.26 -8.50
CA ARG A 47 2.97 3.56 -9.93
C ARG A 47 4.09 2.75 -10.57
N THR A 48 3.75 1.76 -11.38
CA THR A 48 4.68 1.23 -12.37
C THR A 48 4.89 2.37 -13.38
N MET A 49 5.98 3.12 -13.21
CA MET A 49 6.45 4.00 -14.27
C MET A 49 7.00 3.08 -15.36
N ASP A 50 6.22 2.84 -16.42
CA ASP A 50 6.78 2.34 -17.67
C ASP A 50 7.72 3.44 -18.19
N PHE A 51 9.01 3.29 -17.89
CA PHE A 51 10.05 4.06 -18.56
C PHE A 51 10.18 3.55 -19.98
N SER A 52 9.26 3.95 -20.85
CA SER A 52 9.51 3.97 -22.28
C SER A 52 10.51 5.10 -22.54
N LEU A 53 11.80 4.83 -22.31
CA LEU A 53 12.90 5.66 -22.81
C LEU A 53 12.85 5.61 -24.34
N GLY A 54 11.99 6.46 -24.91
CA GLY A 54 12.01 6.79 -26.33
C GLY A 54 13.37 7.39 -26.63
N LYS A 55 14.18 6.65 -27.39
CA LYS A 55 15.39 7.13 -28.03
C LYS A 55 15.07 8.43 -28.77
N LEU A 56 15.75 9.52 -28.41
CA LEU A 56 15.95 10.71 -29.24
C LEU A 56 17.44 10.78 -29.55
#